data_AF-A0A7S1F0E9-F1
#
_entry.id   AF-A0A7S1F0E9-F1
#
_cell.length_a   1.000
_cell.length_b   1.000
_cell.length_c   1.000
_cell.angle_alpha   90.00
_cell.angle_beta   90.00
_cell.angle_gamma   90.00
#
_symmetry.space_group_name_H-M   'P 1'
#
loop_
_entity.id
_entity.type
_entity.pdbx_description
1 polymer ?
#
loop_
_entity_poly.entity_id
_entity_poly.type
_entity_poly.pdbx_seq_one_letter_code
_entity_poly.pdbx_strand_id
1 'polypeptide(L)'
;MASVVKVLLAGGFATTIQGAFCPKGFTGSQAFPVEWEIPLWPMNLTDEQASELRTVTLTGFGNDYLNQEFLEGPSQDFLVQGRNTYWAGTGDFFLYWCDNFKKWRIAQVKGYKANRDGKCLAFASDSHRDRDILDPNFLKGWTEAEEGKWVEKPEAGVDGLGTLAEKMAIIAELEAAEARTRGNESDECDPDDPFCDEDEDEDSPKNTVPFGGETKDGKCPLRPIAFMVKEKAKDVAKKAMNFMKTMLPMLLGPPVPEEEL
;
A
#
# COMPACT_ATOMS: atom_id res chain seq x y z
N MET A 1 -33.85 23.07 11.40
CA MET A 1 -34.06 22.47 10.07
C MET A 1 -32.71 22.45 9.38
N ALA A 2 -31.97 21.34 9.49
CA ALA A 2 -30.65 21.20 8.89
C ALA A 2 -30.80 20.67 7.47
N SER A 3 -30.33 21.43 6.50
CA SER A 3 -30.39 21.10 5.08
C SER A 3 -29.25 20.14 4.75
N VAL A 4 -29.59 18.91 4.36
CA VAL A 4 -28.65 17.89 3.89
C VAL A 4 -28.34 18.15 2.43
N VAL A 5 -27.11 18.53 2.12
CA VAL A 5 -26.62 18.65 0.75
C VAL A 5 -26.34 17.24 0.22
N LYS A 6 -27.25 16.72 -0.61
CA LYS A 6 -27.00 15.53 -1.43
C LYS A 6 -26.16 15.94 -2.63
N VAL A 7 -24.90 15.51 -2.67
CA VAL A 7 -24.10 15.55 -3.89
C VAL A 7 -24.51 14.34 -4.73
N LEU A 8 -25.17 14.61 -5.86
CA LEU A 8 -25.50 13.62 -6.89
C LEU A 8 -24.29 13.50 -7.82
N LEU A 9 -23.54 12.40 -7.69
CA LEU A 9 -22.56 11.98 -8.69
C LEU A 9 -23.33 11.30 -9.84
N ALA A 10 -23.72 12.09 -10.84
CA ALA A 10 -24.25 11.61 -12.11
C ALA A 10 -23.12 11.61 -13.14
N GLY A 11 -22.56 10.44 -13.42
CA GLY A 11 -21.47 10.27 -14.37
C GLY A 11 -20.97 8.84 -14.39
N GLY A 12 -21.77 7.95 -14.96
CA GLY A 12 -21.46 6.54 -15.11
C GLY A 12 -20.36 6.31 -16.14
N PHE A 13 -19.11 6.29 -15.71
CA PHE A 13 -18.10 5.42 -16.28
C PHE A 13 -17.99 4.22 -15.35
N ALA A 14 -18.69 3.14 -15.69
CA ALA A 14 -18.43 1.83 -15.11
C ALA A 14 -17.11 1.33 -15.72
N THR A 15 -15.99 1.86 -15.23
CA THR A 15 -14.68 1.29 -15.51
C THR A 15 -14.66 -0.07 -14.83
N THR A 16 -14.72 -1.15 -15.60
CA THR A 16 -14.54 -2.51 -15.07
C THR A 16 -13.19 -2.56 -14.37
N ILE A 17 -13.19 -2.75 -13.04
CA ILE A 17 -11.98 -2.82 -12.23
C ILE A 17 -11.39 -4.22 -12.40
N GLN A 18 -10.70 -4.49 -13.51
CA GLN A 18 -9.95 -5.73 -13.63
C GLN A 18 -8.65 -5.63 -12.82
N GLY A 19 -8.71 -6.00 -11.54
CA GLY A 19 -7.52 -6.21 -10.70
C GLY A 19 -7.79 -6.05 -9.21
N ALA A 20 -8.06 -7.16 -8.51
CA ALA A 20 -8.23 -7.17 -7.05
C ALA A 20 -6.88 -6.95 -6.34
N PHE A 21 -6.80 -5.94 -5.46
CA PHE A 21 -5.62 -5.59 -4.67
C PHE A 21 -5.21 -6.73 -3.73
N CYS A 22 -3.92 -7.11 -3.76
CA CYS A 22 -3.32 -8.11 -2.87
C CYS A 22 -2.00 -7.53 -2.34
N PRO A 23 -1.80 -7.46 -1.01
CA PRO A 23 -0.50 -7.12 -0.45
C PRO A 23 0.61 -8.05 -0.97
N LYS A 24 1.86 -7.58 -0.98
CA LYS A 24 3.00 -8.45 -1.29
C LYS A 24 3.02 -9.65 -0.33
N GLY A 25 3.40 -10.81 -0.85
CA GLY A 25 3.45 -12.04 -0.06
C GLY A 25 2.27 -13.00 -0.26
N PHE A 26 1.20 -12.57 -0.91
CA PHE A 26 0.01 -13.43 -1.07
C PHE A 26 -0.06 -14.19 -2.39
N THR A 27 0.84 -13.92 -3.36
CA THR A 27 0.76 -14.52 -4.70
C THR A 27 2.13 -14.84 -5.30
N GLY A 28 2.17 -15.89 -6.12
CA GLY A 28 3.32 -16.22 -6.99
C GLY A 28 4.59 -16.65 -6.24
N SER A 29 5.75 -16.35 -6.83
CA SER A 29 7.08 -16.69 -6.29
C SER A 29 7.46 -15.95 -5.01
N GLN A 30 6.69 -14.93 -4.63
CA GLN A 30 6.87 -14.16 -3.40
C GLN A 30 5.92 -14.61 -2.29
N ALA A 31 5.23 -15.75 -2.43
CA ALA A 31 4.29 -16.23 -1.43
C ALA A 31 4.96 -16.41 -0.05
N PHE A 32 4.21 -16.10 1.00
CA PHE A 32 4.68 -16.32 2.37
C PHE A 32 4.97 -17.82 2.62
N PRO A 33 5.98 -18.13 3.46
CA PRO A 33 6.25 -19.50 3.86
C PRO A 33 5.04 -20.17 4.52
N VAL A 34 4.79 -21.44 4.16
CA VAL A 34 3.61 -22.20 4.62
C VAL A 34 3.61 -22.37 6.14
N GLU A 35 4.78 -22.45 6.76
CA GLU A 35 4.95 -22.58 8.21
C GLU A 35 4.47 -21.35 9.01
N TRP A 36 4.29 -20.20 8.35
CA TRP A 36 3.71 -19.00 8.97
C TRP A 36 2.18 -19.09 9.07
N GLU A 37 1.55 -20.06 8.41
CA GLU A 37 0.11 -20.33 8.43
C GLU A 37 -0.76 -19.10 8.15
N ILE A 38 -0.28 -18.25 7.26
CA ILE A 38 -1.03 -17.09 6.77
C ILE A 38 -2.07 -17.59 5.77
N PRO A 39 -3.36 -17.20 5.91
CA PRO A 39 -4.40 -17.58 4.97
C PRO A 39 -4.06 -17.11 3.55
N LEU A 40 -4.51 -17.88 2.56
CA LEU A 40 -4.40 -17.46 1.17
C LEU A 40 -5.35 -16.29 0.91
N TRP A 41 -4.89 -15.31 0.15
CA TRP A 41 -5.77 -14.24 -0.30
C TRP A 41 -6.79 -14.81 -1.29
N PRO A 42 -8.09 -14.54 -1.12
CA PRO A 42 -9.13 -15.07 -2.00
C PRO A 42 -8.96 -14.51 -3.42
N MET A 43 -8.76 -15.40 -4.39
CA MET A 43 -8.62 -15.05 -5.80
C MET A 43 -9.96 -14.76 -6.49
N ASN A 44 -11.08 -15.00 -5.78
CA ASN A 44 -12.44 -14.89 -6.29
C ASN A 44 -13.25 -13.79 -5.58
N LEU A 45 -12.58 -12.79 -5.02
CA LEU A 45 -13.23 -11.63 -4.43
C LEU A 45 -13.89 -10.80 -5.55
N THR A 46 -15.18 -10.49 -5.43
CA THR A 46 -15.84 -9.61 -6.41
C THR A 46 -15.36 -8.17 -6.24
N ASP A 47 -15.52 -7.35 -7.27
CA ASP A 47 -15.15 -5.93 -7.20
C ASP A 47 -15.89 -5.20 -6.09
N GLU A 48 -17.18 -5.53 -5.86
CA GLU A 48 -17.97 -4.97 -4.77
C GLU A 48 -17.38 -5.35 -3.41
N GLN A 49 -17.05 -6.62 -3.20
CA GLN A 49 -16.45 -7.09 -1.95
C GLN A 49 -15.07 -6.47 -1.71
N ALA A 50 -14.25 -6.36 -2.75
CA ALA A 50 -12.96 -5.70 -2.69
C ALA A 50 -13.10 -4.21 -2.34
N SER A 51 -14.10 -3.54 -2.93
CA SER A 51 -14.36 -2.12 -2.72
C SER A 51 -14.74 -1.79 -1.27
N GLU A 52 -15.35 -2.74 -0.57
CA GLU A 52 -15.77 -2.62 0.83
C GLU A 52 -14.62 -2.80 1.85
N LEU A 53 -13.46 -3.33 1.42
CA LEU A 53 -12.31 -3.53 2.31
C LEU A 53 -11.83 -2.19 2.88
N ARG A 54 -11.63 -2.13 4.19
CA ARG A 54 -11.19 -0.92 4.87
C ARG A 54 -9.68 -0.73 4.78
N THR A 55 -9.27 0.53 4.76
CA THR A 55 -7.87 0.95 4.81
C THR A 55 -7.60 1.72 6.10
N VAL A 56 -6.43 1.48 6.67
CA VAL A 56 -5.92 2.17 7.86
C VAL A 56 -4.55 2.73 7.51
N THR A 57 -4.42 4.06 7.49
CA THR A 57 -3.14 4.73 7.29
C THR A 57 -2.53 5.08 8.64
N LEU A 58 -1.31 4.63 8.91
CA LEU A 58 -0.57 4.92 10.13
C LEU A 58 0.57 5.92 9.89
N THR A 59 0.80 6.83 10.83
CA THR A 59 1.88 7.83 10.80
C THR A 59 2.39 8.12 12.21
N GLY A 60 3.52 8.85 12.30
CA GLY A 60 4.06 9.40 13.55
C GLY A 60 4.96 8.46 14.36
N PHE A 61 5.20 7.24 13.88
CA PHE A 61 6.20 6.33 14.44
C PHE A 61 7.62 6.79 14.12
N GLY A 62 8.57 6.48 15.00
CA GLY A 62 10.00 6.71 14.77
C GLY A 62 10.58 5.78 13.71
N ASN A 63 10.05 4.56 13.61
CA ASN A 63 10.34 3.63 12.53
C ASN A 63 9.46 3.93 11.31
N ASP A 64 10.09 4.45 10.25
CA ASP A 64 9.41 4.80 9.00
C ASP A 64 8.71 3.61 8.32
N TYR A 65 9.16 2.38 8.55
CA TYR A 65 8.49 1.20 8.02
C TYR A 65 7.11 0.94 8.66
N LEU A 66 6.81 1.54 9.81
CA LEU A 66 5.47 1.44 10.43
C LEU A 66 4.50 2.51 9.93
N ASN A 67 5.03 3.59 9.36
CA ASN A 67 4.27 4.70 8.83
C ASN A 67 3.72 4.35 7.44
N GLN A 68 2.76 3.44 7.33
CA GLN A 68 2.22 3.03 6.02
C GLN A 68 0.73 2.75 6.05
N GLU A 69 0.17 2.45 4.88
CA GLU A 69 -1.21 2.04 4.73
C GLU A 69 -1.35 0.52 4.85
N PHE A 70 -2.41 0.12 5.55
CA PHE A 70 -2.78 -1.27 5.76
C PHE A 70 -4.16 -1.51 5.17
N LEU A 71 -4.31 -2.63 4.44
CA LEU A 71 -5.59 -3.08 3.91
C LEU A 71 -6.17 -4.21 4.76
N GLU A 72 -7.46 -4.15 5.05
CA GLU A 72 -8.20 -5.20 5.73
C GLU A 72 -8.07 -6.57 5.04
N GLY A 73 -7.90 -7.62 5.84
CA GLY A 73 -7.98 -9.02 5.39
C GLY A 73 -9.41 -9.38 4.95
N PRO A 74 -9.60 -9.99 3.77
CA PRO A 74 -10.91 -10.07 3.11
C PRO A 74 -11.84 -11.18 3.60
N SER A 75 -11.35 -12.13 4.41
CA SER A 75 -12.14 -13.27 4.88
C SER A 75 -12.03 -13.49 6.38
N GLN A 76 -12.92 -14.35 6.90
CA GLN A 76 -12.91 -14.76 8.32
C GLN A 76 -11.63 -15.52 8.70
N ASP A 77 -10.91 -16.10 7.74
CA ASP A 77 -9.66 -16.81 8.00
C ASP A 77 -8.54 -15.86 8.43
N PHE A 78 -8.66 -14.58 8.07
CA PHE A 78 -7.73 -13.51 8.45
C PHE A 78 -7.99 -12.97 9.86
N LEU A 79 -8.99 -13.49 10.59
CA LEU A 79 -9.24 -13.06 11.96
C LEU A 79 -8.09 -13.49 12.88
N VAL A 80 -7.58 -12.53 13.65
CA VAL A 80 -6.67 -12.80 14.75
C VAL A 80 -7.38 -12.47 16.05
N GLN A 81 -7.53 -13.47 16.90
CA GLN A 81 -8.19 -13.35 18.20
C GLN A 81 -9.59 -12.70 18.10
N GLY A 82 -10.36 -13.09 17.07
CA GLY A 82 -11.74 -12.67 16.86
C GLY A 82 -11.93 -11.28 16.23
N ARG A 83 -10.87 -10.64 15.74
CA ARG A 83 -10.96 -9.35 15.04
C ARG A 83 -10.24 -9.35 13.70
N ASN A 84 -10.70 -8.45 12.82
CA ASN A 84 -10.13 -8.25 11.50
C ASN A 84 -8.67 -7.80 11.61
N THR A 85 -7.85 -8.28 10.70
CA THR A 85 -6.45 -7.87 10.54
C THR A 85 -6.31 -6.90 9.39
N TYR A 86 -5.25 -6.10 9.40
CA TYR A 86 -4.92 -5.20 8.31
C TYR A 86 -3.46 -5.43 7.90
N TRP A 87 -3.19 -5.41 6.61
CA TRP A 87 -1.94 -5.90 6.02
C TRP A 87 -1.26 -4.79 5.25
N ALA A 88 0.00 -4.55 5.57
CA ALA A 88 0.80 -3.58 4.86
C ALA A 88 0.99 -4.00 3.40
N GLY A 89 0.87 -3.06 2.45
CA GLY A 89 1.10 -3.35 1.03
C GLY A 89 2.51 -3.91 0.74
N THR A 90 3.48 -3.57 1.59
CA THR A 90 4.85 -4.07 1.56
C THR A 90 4.99 -5.57 1.86
N GLY A 91 4.02 -6.16 2.58
CA GLY A 91 4.08 -7.56 3.02
C GLY A 91 4.93 -7.80 4.27
N ASP A 92 5.52 -6.75 4.86
CA ASP A 92 6.44 -6.89 6.00
C ASP A 92 5.71 -6.87 7.35
N PHE A 93 4.61 -6.13 7.43
CA PHE A 93 3.86 -5.90 8.66
C PHE A 93 2.36 -6.20 8.52
N PHE A 94 1.76 -6.54 9.65
CA PHE A 94 0.32 -6.60 9.80
C PHE A 94 -0.10 -6.03 11.15
N LEU A 95 -1.32 -5.52 11.17
CA LEU A 95 -1.99 -4.88 12.29
C LEU A 95 -3.10 -5.81 12.77
N TYR A 96 -3.16 -6.04 14.08
CA TYR A 96 -4.07 -7.01 14.67
C TYR A 96 -4.48 -6.63 16.10
N TRP A 97 -5.54 -7.27 16.58
CA TRP A 97 -5.99 -7.17 17.96
C TRP A 97 -5.31 -8.21 18.83
N CYS A 98 -4.70 -7.78 19.92
CA CYS A 98 -4.28 -8.68 20.99
C CYS A 98 -5.32 -8.70 22.11
N ASP A 99 -5.94 -9.86 22.34
CA ASP A 99 -6.97 -10.03 23.36
C ASP A 99 -6.40 -10.04 24.79
N ASN A 100 -5.19 -10.57 24.98
CA ASN A 100 -4.51 -10.56 26.28
C ASN A 100 -4.27 -9.14 26.82
N PHE A 101 -3.92 -8.20 25.93
CA PHE A 101 -3.70 -6.81 26.31
C PHE A 101 -4.93 -5.91 26.09
N LYS A 102 -5.92 -6.39 25.32
CA LYS A 102 -7.05 -5.62 24.80
C LYS A 102 -6.60 -4.38 24.03
N LYS A 103 -5.69 -4.58 23.06
CA LYS A 103 -5.00 -3.49 22.35
C LYS A 103 -4.76 -3.84 20.89
N TRP A 104 -4.76 -2.83 20.03
CA TRP A 104 -4.25 -2.93 18.66
C TRP A 104 -2.73 -2.92 18.65
N ARG A 105 -2.13 -3.74 17.77
CA ARG A 105 -0.69 -3.96 17.68
C ARG A 105 -0.23 -4.17 16.25
N ILE A 106 0.97 -3.69 15.94
CA ILE A 106 1.65 -3.94 14.65
C ILE A 106 2.75 -4.97 14.88
N ALA A 107 2.77 -6.01 14.07
CA ALA A 107 3.78 -7.06 14.12
C ALA A 107 4.36 -7.33 12.73
N GLN A 108 5.56 -7.92 12.70
CA GLN A 108 6.08 -8.50 11.46
C GLN A 108 5.23 -9.70 11.04
N VAL A 109 5.03 -9.86 9.73
CA VAL A 109 4.20 -10.92 9.16
C VAL A 109 4.67 -12.33 9.54
N LYS A 110 5.99 -12.55 9.69
CA LYS A 110 6.54 -13.82 10.21
C LYS A 110 6.00 -14.23 11.59
N GLY A 111 5.51 -13.27 12.37
CA GLY A 111 4.92 -13.48 13.69
C GLY A 111 3.43 -13.84 13.66
N TYR A 112 2.81 -13.94 12.48
CA TYR A 112 1.37 -14.15 12.31
C TYR A 112 0.85 -15.33 13.14
N LYS A 113 1.40 -16.53 12.91
CA LYS A 113 1.03 -17.74 13.66
C LYS A 113 1.09 -17.55 15.17
N ALA A 114 2.22 -17.05 15.68
CA ALA A 114 2.41 -16.82 17.11
C ALA A 114 1.39 -15.82 17.68
N ASN A 115 1.03 -14.79 16.93
CA ASN A 115 0.06 -13.77 17.33
C ASN A 115 -1.38 -14.27 17.27
N ARG A 116 -1.71 -15.09 16.28
CA ARG A 116 -2.96 -15.84 16.21
C ARG A 116 -3.12 -16.75 17.44
N ASP A 117 -2.02 -17.38 17.87
CA ASP A 117 -1.97 -18.25 19.05
C ASP A 117 -1.85 -17.48 20.39
N GLY A 118 -1.99 -16.14 20.37
CA GLY A 118 -2.08 -15.33 21.59
C GLY A 118 -0.76 -14.84 22.19
N LYS A 119 0.39 -15.02 21.52
CA LYS A 119 1.70 -14.52 22.02
C LYS A 119 1.80 -13.00 22.04
N CYS A 120 1.08 -12.34 21.14
CA CYS A 120 1.00 -10.89 21.02
C CYS A 120 2.36 -10.16 20.87
N LEU A 121 3.25 -10.69 20.05
CA LEU A 121 4.50 -10.04 19.62
C LEU A 121 4.19 -8.79 18.79
N ALA A 122 4.90 -7.69 19.03
CA ALA A 122 4.66 -6.43 18.32
C ALA A 122 5.87 -5.50 18.30
N PHE A 123 5.92 -4.62 17.30
CA PHE A 123 6.83 -3.48 17.19
C PHE A 123 6.16 -2.17 17.62
N ALA A 124 4.84 -2.07 17.47
CA ALA A 124 4.05 -0.96 17.97
C ALA A 124 2.76 -1.47 18.62
N SER A 125 2.27 -0.72 19.60
CA SER A 125 1.08 -1.04 20.37
C SER A 125 0.31 0.21 20.71
N ASP A 126 -1.00 0.14 20.65
CA ASP A 126 -1.87 1.15 21.25
C ASP A 126 -1.51 1.31 22.75
N SER A 127 -1.37 2.55 23.22
CA SER A 127 -1.11 2.85 24.64
C SER A 127 -2.34 2.62 25.53
N HIS A 128 -3.53 2.70 24.96
CA HIS A 128 -4.81 2.56 25.67
C HIS A 128 -5.49 1.24 25.34
N ARG A 129 -6.23 0.71 26.31
CA ARG A 129 -6.97 -0.55 26.18
C ARG A 129 -8.37 -0.28 25.61
N ASP A 130 -8.93 -1.31 24.99
CA ASP A 130 -10.34 -1.36 24.58
C ASP A 130 -10.76 -0.29 23.54
N ARG A 131 -9.79 0.32 22.86
CA ARG A 131 -10.05 1.28 21.77
C ARG A 131 -10.32 0.56 20.46
N ASP A 132 -11.26 1.09 19.69
CA ASP A 132 -11.46 0.68 18.31
C ASP A 132 -10.53 1.51 17.41
N ILE A 133 -9.77 0.84 16.55
CA ILE A 133 -8.86 1.50 15.60
C ILE A 133 -9.63 2.28 14.52
N LEU A 134 -10.91 1.97 14.36
CA LEU A 134 -11.81 2.62 13.42
C LEU A 134 -12.54 3.82 14.03
N ASP A 135 -12.35 4.11 15.31
CA ASP A 135 -12.92 5.30 15.95
C ASP A 135 -12.00 6.51 15.74
N PRO A 136 -12.41 7.52 14.95
CA PRO A 136 -11.58 8.67 14.61
C PRO A 136 -11.17 9.54 15.82
N ASN A 137 -11.80 9.37 16.98
CA ASN A 137 -11.47 10.13 18.18
C ASN A 137 -10.24 9.61 18.92
N PHE A 138 -9.79 8.39 18.61
CA PHE A 138 -8.83 7.65 19.44
C PHE A 138 -7.58 7.20 18.68
N LEU A 139 -7.23 7.94 17.65
CA LEU A 139 -6.32 7.47 16.62
C LEU A 139 -4.84 7.57 17.00
N LYS A 140 -4.45 8.47 17.91
CA LYS A 140 -3.04 8.76 18.24
C LYS A 140 -2.61 8.28 19.64
N GLY A 141 -1.35 8.53 19.99
CA GLY A 141 -0.74 8.18 21.26
C GLY A 141 -0.34 6.70 21.35
N TRP A 142 0.29 6.15 20.32
CA TRP A 142 0.78 4.77 20.33
C TRP A 142 2.14 4.66 21.03
N THR A 143 2.54 3.44 21.33
CA THR A 143 3.88 3.11 21.84
C THR A 143 4.63 2.26 20.82
N GLU A 144 5.93 2.43 20.77
CA GLU A 144 6.82 1.77 19.83
C GLU A 144 8.00 1.11 20.55
N ALA A 145 8.42 -0.05 20.08
CA ALA A 145 9.56 -0.76 20.62
C ALA A 145 10.86 -0.21 20.00
N GLU A 146 11.62 0.57 20.78
CA GLU A 146 12.93 1.13 20.42
C GLU A 146 13.99 0.57 21.38
N GLU A 147 15.07 -0.01 20.84
CA GLU A 147 16.18 -0.56 21.63
C GLU A 147 15.73 -1.50 22.78
N GLY A 148 14.67 -2.28 22.54
CA GLY A 148 14.11 -3.21 23.53
C GLY A 148 13.23 -2.56 24.60
N LYS A 149 12.90 -1.27 24.48
CA LYS A 149 12.01 -0.54 25.39
C LYS A 149 10.79 -0.01 24.65
N TRP A 150 9.66 0.06 25.36
CA TRP A 150 8.46 0.72 24.83
C TRP A 150 8.56 2.22 25.08
N VAL A 151 8.53 3.00 24.00
CA VAL A 151 8.59 4.45 24.02
C VAL A 151 7.25 5.00 23.55
N GLU A 152 6.68 5.94 24.31
CA GLU A 152 5.46 6.63 23.90
C GLU A 152 5.73 7.57 22.73
N LYS A 153 4.85 7.51 21.74
CA LYS A 153 4.86 8.35 20.55
C LYS A 153 3.51 9.07 20.47
N PRO A 154 3.39 10.29 21.05
CA PRO A 154 2.12 11.02 21.13
C PRO A 154 1.46 11.22 19.77
N GLU A 155 2.26 11.48 18.74
CA GLU A 155 1.80 11.70 17.36
C GLU A 155 1.65 10.40 16.55
N ALA A 156 2.07 9.26 17.10
CA ALA A 156 1.97 7.98 16.41
C ALA A 156 0.57 7.39 16.52
N GLY A 157 0.13 6.79 15.42
CA GLY A 157 -1.10 6.04 15.33
C GLY A 157 -1.79 6.25 14.00
N VAL A 158 -3.11 6.09 13.99
CA VAL A 158 -3.93 6.22 12.78
C VAL A 158 -4.00 7.69 12.36
N ASP A 159 -3.84 7.92 11.07
CA ASP A 159 -3.89 9.23 10.42
C ASP A 159 -5.04 9.33 9.42
N GLY A 160 -5.41 8.18 8.84
CA GLY A 160 -6.48 8.07 7.86
C GLY A 160 -7.21 6.75 7.98
N LEU A 161 -8.52 6.83 7.78
CA LEU A 161 -9.42 5.70 7.62
C LEU A 161 -10.15 5.87 6.30
N GLY A 162 -10.45 4.77 5.62
CA GLY A 162 -11.26 4.78 4.40
C GLY A 162 -11.53 3.39 3.88
N THR A 163 -11.93 3.29 2.62
CA THR A 163 -12.12 2.03 1.91
C THR A 163 -11.21 1.92 0.70
N LEU A 164 -11.02 0.70 0.18
CA LEU A 164 -10.29 0.50 -1.06
C LEU A 164 -10.96 1.25 -2.22
N ALA A 165 -12.29 1.31 -2.27
CA ALA A 165 -13.03 2.06 -3.28
C ALA A 165 -12.65 3.55 -3.29
N GLU A 166 -12.64 4.19 -2.12
CA GLU A 166 -12.29 5.60 -1.96
C GLU A 166 -10.86 5.87 -2.42
N LYS A 167 -9.93 4.96 -2.10
CA LYS A 167 -8.52 5.06 -2.50
C LYS A 167 -8.35 4.96 -4.01
N MET A 168 -9.01 3.99 -4.63
CA MET A 168 -8.97 3.82 -6.09
C MET A 168 -9.56 5.03 -6.81
N ALA A 169 -10.63 5.63 -6.29
CA ALA A 169 -11.21 6.84 -6.84
C ALA A 169 -10.25 8.04 -6.77
N ILE A 170 -9.57 8.23 -5.63
CA ILE A 170 -8.57 9.30 -5.45
C ILE A 170 -7.41 9.11 -6.43
N ILE A 171 -6.90 7.88 -6.59
CA ILE A 171 -5.82 7.57 -7.52
C ILE A 171 -6.23 7.88 -8.96
N ALA A 172 -7.40 7.43 -9.40
CA ALA A 172 -7.91 7.69 -10.73
C ALA A 172 -8.08 9.19 -11.02
N GLU A 173 -8.51 9.98 -10.04
CA GLU A 173 -8.60 11.43 -10.16
C GLU A 173 -7.22 12.08 -10.29
N LEU A 174 -6.24 11.65 -9.50
CA LEU A 174 -4.87 12.15 -9.56
C LEU A 174 -4.21 11.82 -10.91
N GLU A 175 -4.34 10.59 -11.40
CA GLU A 175 -3.83 10.19 -12.71
C GLU A 175 -4.47 10.98 -13.85
N ALA A 176 -5.79 11.22 -13.77
CA ALA A 176 -6.50 12.05 -14.75
C ALA A 176 -6.04 13.52 -14.71
N ALA A 177 -5.76 14.06 -13.53
CA ALA A 177 -5.23 15.41 -13.37
C ALA A 177 -3.81 15.54 -13.96
N GLU A 178 -2.94 14.57 -13.70
CA GLU A 178 -1.59 14.52 -14.26
C GLU A 178 -1.61 14.43 -15.79
N ALA A 179 -2.46 13.57 -16.36
CA ALA A 179 -2.62 13.44 -17.81
C ALA A 179 -3.03 14.76 -18.49
N ARG A 180 -3.89 15.58 -17.85
CA ARG A 180 -4.29 16.91 -18.37
C ARG A 180 -3.12 17.89 -18.38
N THR A 181 -2.24 17.84 -17.39
CA THR A 181 -1.08 18.74 -17.35
C THR A 181 -0.04 18.39 -18.42
N ARG A 182 0.19 17.09 -18.67
CA ARG A 182 1.11 16.62 -19.72
C ARG A 182 0.64 16.99 -21.14
N GLY A 183 -0.67 16.99 -21.39
CA GLY A 183 -1.22 17.33 -22.71
C GLY A 183 -1.10 18.79 -23.12
N ASN A 184 -0.77 19.70 -22.19
CA ASN A 184 -0.57 21.13 -22.47
C ASN A 184 0.90 21.52 -22.68
N GLU A 185 1.83 20.59 -22.45
CA GLU A 185 3.23 20.73 -22.83
C GLU A 185 3.38 20.07 -24.20
N SER A 186 2.81 20.71 -25.23
CA SER A 186 3.24 20.42 -26.58
C SER A 186 4.69 20.84 -26.66
N ASP A 187 5.58 19.85 -26.81
CA ASP A 187 6.85 20.02 -27.51
C ASP A 187 6.51 20.60 -28.89
N GLU A 188 6.25 21.91 -28.96
CA GLU A 188 6.50 22.67 -30.17
C GLU A 188 8.00 22.55 -30.37
N CYS A 189 8.42 21.58 -31.20
CA CYS A 189 9.75 21.57 -31.76
C CYS A 189 9.99 22.98 -32.30
N ASP A 190 10.89 23.72 -31.66
CA ASP A 190 11.28 25.05 -32.11
C ASP A 190 11.84 24.86 -33.52
N PRO A 191 11.21 25.40 -34.57
CA PRO A 191 11.65 25.18 -35.95
C PRO A 191 13.05 25.74 -36.21
N ASP A 192 13.60 26.51 -35.28
CA ASP A 192 14.96 27.03 -35.32
C ASP A 192 15.98 26.17 -34.52
N ASP A 193 15.60 25.01 -33.95
CA ASP A 193 16.55 24.06 -33.35
C ASP A 193 17.21 23.18 -34.43
N PRO A 194 18.51 23.38 -34.74
CA PRO A 194 19.23 22.68 -35.80
C PRO A 194 19.58 21.22 -35.46
N PHE A 195 19.06 20.66 -34.35
CA PHE A 195 19.24 19.26 -33.97
C PHE A 195 18.01 18.38 -34.18
N CYS A 196 16.93 18.91 -34.77
CA CYS A 196 15.75 18.15 -35.16
C CYS A 196 15.87 17.53 -36.57
N ASP A 197 17.09 17.24 -37.03
CA ASP A 197 17.31 16.57 -38.31
C ASP A 197 17.12 15.06 -38.19
N GLU A 198 16.30 14.58 -39.12
CA GLU A 198 15.97 13.21 -39.45
C GLU A 198 17.22 12.37 -39.68
N ASP A 199 17.35 11.23 -38.99
CA ASP A 199 18.04 10.08 -39.56
C ASP A 199 17.35 8.79 -39.04
N GLU A 200 16.62 8.19 -39.97
CA GLU A 200 16.12 6.83 -39.94
C GLU A 200 17.31 5.86 -39.88
N ASP A 201 17.33 4.95 -38.90
CA ASP A 201 18.08 3.70 -39.03
C ASP A 201 17.24 2.54 -38.47
N GLU A 202 16.51 1.90 -39.39
CA GLU A 202 15.96 0.57 -39.23
C GLU A 202 17.10 -0.47 -39.22
N ASP A 203 17.60 -0.87 -38.06
CA ASP A 203 18.08 -2.24 -37.89
C ASP A 203 18.34 -2.59 -36.42
N SER A 204 17.53 -3.49 -35.85
CA SER A 204 17.92 -4.22 -34.63
C SER A 204 17.25 -5.59 -34.50
N PRO A 205 17.98 -6.59 -33.97
CA PRO A 205 17.76 -7.99 -34.28
C PRO A 205 16.72 -8.63 -33.36
N LYS A 206 15.87 -9.49 -33.95
CA LYS A 206 14.90 -10.33 -33.26
C LYS A 206 15.61 -11.42 -32.46
N ASN A 207 15.68 -11.26 -31.15
CA ASN A 207 16.24 -12.26 -30.24
C ASN A 207 15.13 -13.26 -29.84
N THR A 208 15.06 -14.39 -30.53
CA THR A 208 14.18 -15.53 -30.18
C THR A 208 14.94 -16.51 -29.29
N VAL A 209 14.52 -16.63 -28.03
CA VAL A 209 14.93 -17.70 -27.12
C VAL A 209 13.81 -18.73 -27.00
N PRO A 210 14.07 -20.04 -27.21
CA PRO A 210 13.12 -21.11 -26.96
C PRO A 210 13.51 -21.87 -25.68
N PHE A 211 12.64 -21.94 -24.67
CA PHE A 211 12.44 -23.09 -23.76
C PHE A 211 11.73 -22.68 -22.45
N GLY A 212 10.84 -23.54 -21.96
CA GLY A 212 10.44 -23.58 -20.55
C GLY A 212 8.93 -23.61 -20.38
N GLY A 213 8.39 -24.78 -20.01
CA GLY A 213 6.95 -25.02 -19.90
C GLY A 213 6.29 -24.15 -18.83
N GLU A 214 5.13 -23.60 -19.20
CA GLU A 214 4.25 -22.86 -18.32
C GLU A 214 3.63 -23.81 -17.29
N THR A 215 4.15 -23.81 -16.07
CA THR A 215 3.26 -24.01 -14.92
C THR A 215 2.31 -22.83 -14.90
N LYS A 216 1.01 -23.08 -14.81
CA LYS A 216 -0.02 -22.04 -14.74
C LYS A 216 0.16 -21.29 -13.42
N ASP A 217 1.06 -20.33 -13.41
CA ASP A 217 1.16 -19.32 -12.37
C ASP A 217 -0.21 -18.66 -12.33
N GLY A 218 -0.91 -18.80 -11.20
CA GLY A 218 -2.10 -18.02 -10.90
C GLY A 218 -1.67 -16.56 -10.87
N LYS A 219 -1.63 -15.94 -12.05
CA LYS A 219 -1.24 -14.55 -12.23
C LYS A 219 -2.22 -13.73 -11.42
N CYS A 220 -1.72 -13.21 -10.31
CA CYS A 220 -2.34 -12.09 -9.63
C CYS A 220 -2.50 -10.99 -10.68
N PRO A 221 -3.73 -10.55 -10.99
CA PRO A 221 -3.99 -9.58 -12.06
C PRO A 221 -3.66 -8.17 -11.58
N LEU A 222 -2.44 -7.93 -11.11
CA LEU A 222 -1.96 -6.63 -10.67
C LEU A 222 -0.60 -6.32 -11.28
N ARG A 223 -0.47 -5.12 -11.83
CA ARG A 223 0.82 -4.47 -12.01
C ARG A 223 1.07 -3.57 -10.80
N PRO A 224 2.32 -3.42 -10.33
CA PRO A 224 2.64 -2.42 -9.32
C PRO A 224 2.25 -1.04 -9.86
N ILE A 225 1.29 -0.36 -9.20
CA ILE A 225 0.99 1.07 -9.43
C ILE A 225 2.05 1.87 -8.68
N ALA A 226 3.28 1.69 -9.11
CA ALA A 226 4.41 2.51 -8.76
C ALA A 226 5.37 2.33 -9.94
N PHE A 227 5.38 3.28 -10.86
CA PHE A 227 6.56 3.78 -11.59
C PHE A 227 6.06 4.58 -12.80
N MET A 228 5.74 5.86 -12.58
CA MET A 228 6.17 6.99 -13.41
C MET A 228 5.52 8.28 -12.89
N VAL A 229 6.10 8.86 -11.84
CA VAL A 229 5.93 10.29 -11.56
C VAL A 229 7.34 10.89 -11.51
N LYS A 230 7.81 11.33 -12.67
CA LYS A 230 8.92 12.27 -12.75
C LYS A 230 8.39 13.63 -12.30
N GLU A 231 9.09 14.19 -11.32
CA GLU A 231 9.12 15.57 -10.84
C GLU A 231 8.03 16.59 -11.26
N LYS A 232 7.48 17.23 -10.20
CA LYS A 232 6.91 18.60 -10.08
C LYS A 232 5.41 18.80 -10.33
N ALA A 233 4.69 18.96 -9.21
CA ALA A 233 3.72 20.06 -9.03
C ALA A 233 3.55 20.34 -7.52
N LYS A 234 3.82 21.57 -7.08
CA LYS A 234 4.14 21.89 -5.67
C LYS A 234 2.95 21.99 -4.70
N ASP A 235 1.70 21.97 -5.15
CA ASP A 235 0.58 22.34 -4.25
C ASP A 235 -0.42 21.22 -3.93
N VAL A 236 -0.51 20.16 -4.73
CA VAL A 236 -1.27 18.93 -4.38
C VAL A 236 -0.36 17.87 -3.71
N ALA A 237 0.95 18.08 -3.81
CA ALA A 237 1.97 17.13 -3.39
C ALA A 237 2.10 16.92 -1.88
N LYS A 238 1.57 17.78 -0.99
CA LYS A 238 1.86 17.62 0.45
C LYS A 238 1.17 16.39 1.07
N LYS A 239 -0.01 15.99 0.58
CA LYS A 239 -0.70 14.76 1.00
C LYS A 239 -0.18 13.53 0.26
N ALA A 240 0.16 13.66 -1.02
CA ALA A 240 0.76 12.57 -1.82
C ALA A 240 2.25 12.31 -1.49
N MET A 241 3.00 13.30 -1.00
CA MET A 241 4.40 13.13 -0.58
C MET A 241 4.53 12.30 0.69
N ASN A 242 3.58 12.36 1.62
CA ASN A 242 3.60 11.45 2.76
C ASN A 242 3.33 10.00 2.33
N PHE A 243 2.55 9.80 1.26
CA PHE A 243 2.36 8.50 0.62
C PHE A 243 3.61 8.05 -0.19
N MET A 244 4.32 8.98 -0.84
CA MET A 244 5.57 8.65 -1.55
C MET A 244 6.76 8.40 -0.61
N LYS A 245 6.91 9.17 0.48
CA LYS A 245 8.02 9.00 1.44
C LYS A 245 8.00 7.64 2.13
N THR A 246 6.82 7.09 2.36
CA THR A 246 6.62 5.79 3.00
C THR A 246 6.81 4.62 2.02
N MET A 247 6.82 4.90 0.71
CA MET A 247 7.13 3.96 -0.36
C MET A 247 8.59 4.01 -0.83
N LEU A 248 9.39 4.98 -0.36
CA LEU A 248 10.74 5.29 -0.86
C LEU A 248 11.98 4.68 -0.14
N PRO A 249 11.90 3.81 0.90
CA PRO A 249 13.10 3.12 1.39
C PRO A 249 13.67 2.04 0.44
N MET A 250 13.03 1.77 -0.71
CA MET A 250 13.47 0.75 -1.69
C MET A 250 14.17 1.31 -2.95
N LEU A 251 14.29 2.63 -3.11
CA LEU A 251 14.86 3.24 -4.33
C LEU A 251 16.35 3.59 -4.22
N LEU A 252 16.92 3.52 -3.03
CA LEU A 252 18.35 3.57 -2.82
C LEU A 252 18.79 2.15 -2.47
N GLY A 253 19.54 1.52 -3.37
CA GLY A 253 20.18 0.24 -3.09
C GLY A 253 21.01 0.31 -1.80
N PRO A 254 21.32 -0.83 -1.18
CA PRO A 254 22.15 -0.86 0.03
C PRO A 254 23.46 -0.09 -0.22
N PRO A 255 23.99 0.66 0.78
CA PRO A 255 25.27 1.34 0.63
C PRO A 255 26.32 0.30 0.22
N VAL A 256 27.03 0.58 -0.88
CA VAL A 256 28.15 -0.22 -1.32
C VAL A 256 29.18 -0.23 -0.18
N PRO A 257 29.65 -1.40 0.29
CA PRO A 257 30.68 -1.44 1.31
C PRO A 257 31.94 -0.74 0.81
N GLU A 258 32.50 0.14 1.65
CA GLU A 258 33.74 0.89 1.41
C GLU A 258 34.99 -0.03 1.49
N GLU A 259 35.05 -1.09 0.69
CA GLU A 259 36.23 -1.96 0.59
C GLU A 259 36.83 -2.04 -0.82
N GLU A 260 36.52 -1.07 -1.71
CA GLU A 260 37.27 -0.88 -2.97
C GLU A 260 37.44 0.62 -3.32
N LEU A 261 38.13 1.35 -2.45
CA LEU A 261 38.80 2.62 -2.78
C LEU A 261 40.25 2.60 -2.29
#